data_AF-A0A4Y2UNE3-F1
#
_entry.id   AF-A0A4Y2UNE3-F1
#
_cell.length_a   1.000
_cell.length_b   1.000
_cell.length_c   1.000
_cell.angle_alpha   90.00
_cell.angle_beta   90.00
_cell.angle_gamma   90.00
#
_symmetry.space_group_name_H-M   'P 1'
#
loop_
_entity.id
_entity.type
_entity.pdbx_description
1 polymer ?
#
loop_
_entity_poly.entity_id
_entity_poly.type
_entity_poly.pdbx_seq_one_letter_code
_entity_poly.pdbx_strand_id
1 'polypeptide(L)'
;MQTQNINQGVIFQQFPETSNAKKKVTLPKLQFRQFGDNFKDWLPFWSQFEHTDKDDDIAPENKFQYLVQVTVVGSRAREVVESFPPTGENYAKAVDSLKDRFGREDLLVEVYVRELLKLIISVQTNQKLSPIFLYDKLESYLRALETLGVTTDKCASILYPMSNHVLTRNFLKLGIGVLPPVLQMMQRNGWRI
;
A
#
# COMPACT_ATOMS: atom_id res chain seq x y z
N MET A 1 65.34 63.12 18.44
CA MET A 1 64.88 63.16 17.04
C MET A 1 64.48 61.75 16.62
N GLN A 2 63.25 61.63 16.11
CA GLN A 2 62.69 60.57 15.23
C GLN A 2 62.73 59.10 15.72
N THR A 3 61.61 58.47 16.13
CA THR A 3 60.50 57.85 15.33
C THR A 3 61.04 56.81 14.32
N GLN A 4 60.61 55.55 14.18
CA GLN A 4 59.38 54.76 14.40
C GLN A 4 59.85 53.28 14.45
N ASN A 5 59.17 52.32 15.07
CA ASN A 5 58.04 51.61 14.46
C ASN A 5 57.31 50.79 15.53
N ILE A 6 55.97 50.78 15.47
CA ILE A 6 55.05 50.46 16.55
C ILE A 6 54.16 49.28 16.12
N ASN A 7 53.92 48.37 17.07
CA ASN A 7 52.74 47.51 17.23
C ASN A 7 52.44 46.45 16.15
N GLN A 8 52.62 45.17 16.46
CA GLN A 8 51.72 44.31 17.27
C GLN A 8 50.48 43.84 16.48
N GLY A 9 50.35 42.51 16.47
CA GLY A 9 49.52 41.71 15.58
C GLY A 9 48.06 42.13 15.44
N VAL A 10 47.62 42.13 14.19
CA VAL A 10 46.20 42.11 13.84
C VAL A 10 45.85 40.65 13.55
N ILE A 11 45.19 40.02 14.51
CA ILE A 11 44.50 38.75 14.31
C ILE A 11 43.30 39.04 13.41
N PHE A 12 43.33 38.59 12.16
CA PHE A 12 42.12 38.48 11.37
C PHE A 12 41.31 37.29 11.91
N GLN A 13 40.20 37.59 12.58
CA GLN A 13 39.17 36.59 12.86
C GLN A 13 38.66 36.05 11.52
N GLN A 14 39.03 34.81 11.20
CA GLN A 14 38.29 34.02 10.22
C GLN A 14 36.93 33.69 10.84
N PHE A 15 35.87 34.23 10.26
CA PHE A 15 34.51 33.78 10.54
C PHE A 15 34.43 32.28 10.19
N PRO A 16 33.94 31.40 11.08
CA PRO A 16 33.69 30.04 10.68
C PRO A 16 32.57 30.08 9.63
N GLU A 17 32.92 29.71 8.40
CA GLU A 17 31.92 29.29 7.42
C GLU A 17 31.12 28.19 8.10
N THR A 18 29.84 28.48 8.35
CA THR A 18 28.90 27.45 8.74
C THR A 18 28.75 26.54 7.54
N SER A 19 29.62 25.52 7.46
CA SER A 19 29.37 24.39 6.58
C SER A 19 28.02 23.85 7.02
N ASN A 20 27.00 24.15 6.22
CA ASN A 20 25.67 23.62 6.41
C ASN A 20 25.77 22.15 6.00
N ALA A 21 26.37 21.35 6.90
CA ALA A 21 26.45 19.92 6.78
C ALA A 21 25.00 19.46 6.79
N LYS A 22 24.44 19.28 5.58
CA LYS A 22 23.17 18.60 5.36
C LYS A 22 23.27 17.33 6.18
N LYS A 23 22.58 17.29 7.32
CA LYS A 23 22.45 16.08 8.11
C LYS A 23 21.90 15.05 7.14
N LYS A 24 22.75 14.14 6.67
CA LYS A 24 22.32 12.95 5.93
C LYS A 24 21.50 12.17 6.94
N VAL A 25 20.20 12.41 6.93
CA VAL A 25 19.25 11.55 7.62
C VAL A 25 19.34 10.23 6.87
N THR A 26 20.15 9.32 7.39
CA THR A 26 20.19 7.95 6.89
C THR A 26 18.88 7.32 7.32
N LEU A 27 17.90 7.34 6.42
CA LEU A 27 16.65 6.62 6.62
C LEU A 27 16.98 5.12 6.76
N PRO A 28 16.24 4.37 7.58
CA PRO A 28 16.30 2.92 7.56
C PRO A 28 16.18 2.45 6.10
N LYS A 29 17.03 1.52 5.67
CA LYS A 29 16.94 0.95 4.33
C LYS A 29 15.51 0.44 4.16
N LEU A 30 14.78 1.03 3.20
CA LEU A 30 13.40 0.65 2.93
C LEU A 30 13.40 -0.84 2.57
N GLN A 31 12.85 -1.68 3.44
CA GLN A 31 12.61 -3.07 3.10
C GLN A 31 11.44 -3.09 2.13
N PHE A 32 11.69 -3.59 0.93
CA PHE A 32 10.64 -3.74 -0.05
C PHE A 32 9.69 -4.85 0.38
N ARG A 33 8.41 -4.61 0.16
CA ARG A 33 7.37 -5.60 0.41
C ARG A 33 7.63 -6.79 -0.48
N GLN A 34 7.76 -7.96 0.14
CA GLN A 34 7.83 -9.20 -0.60
C GLN A 34 6.44 -9.68 -0.98
N PHE A 35 6.35 -10.36 -2.12
CA PHE A 35 5.12 -10.94 -2.63
C PHE A 35 5.26 -12.45 -2.79
N GLY A 36 4.31 -13.18 -2.22
CA GLY A 36 4.27 -14.64 -2.27
C GLY A 36 3.21 -15.14 -3.24
N ASP A 37 1.99 -15.23 -2.75
CA ASP A 37 0.87 -15.84 -3.47
C ASP A 37 -0.51 -15.32 -3.03
N ASN A 38 -0.55 -14.59 -1.90
CA ASN A 38 -1.77 -14.00 -1.39
C ASN A 38 -2.20 -12.79 -2.23
N PHE A 39 -3.30 -12.94 -2.96
CA PHE A 39 -3.92 -11.89 -3.78
C PHE A 39 -4.19 -10.59 -3.02
N LYS A 40 -4.47 -10.64 -1.71
CA LYS A 40 -4.69 -9.41 -0.90
C LYS A 40 -3.45 -8.54 -0.76
N ASP A 41 -2.27 -9.14 -0.91
CA ASP A 41 -0.99 -8.45 -0.83
C ASP A 41 -0.52 -7.91 -2.18
N TRP A 42 -1.24 -8.21 -3.27
CA TRP A 42 -0.90 -7.76 -4.62
C TRP A 42 -0.93 -6.23 -4.76
N LEU A 43 -2.05 -5.58 -4.41
CA LEU A 43 -2.18 -4.12 -4.60
C LEU A 43 -1.08 -3.34 -3.85
N PRO A 44 -0.81 -3.61 -2.56
CA PRO A 44 0.30 -2.96 -1.86
C PRO A 44 1.67 -3.29 -2.43
N PHE A 45 1.90 -4.52 -2.90
CA PHE A 45 3.15 -4.93 -3.54
C PHE A 45 3.37 -4.19 -4.86
N TRP A 46 2.40 -4.29 -5.76
CA TRP A 46 2.50 -3.74 -7.10
C TRP A 46 2.65 -2.23 -7.07
N SER A 47 1.91 -1.52 -6.21
CA SER A 47 2.07 -0.06 -6.04
C SER A 47 3.50 0.35 -5.65
N GLN A 48 4.20 -0.46 -4.86
CA GLN A 48 5.60 -0.19 -4.53
C GLN A 48 6.55 -0.58 -5.66
N PHE A 49 6.34 -1.75 -6.27
CA PHE A 49 7.23 -2.29 -7.30
C PHE A 49 7.10 -1.56 -8.65
N GLU A 50 5.93 -1.00 -8.95
CA GLU A 50 5.63 -0.30 -10.21
C GLU A 50 6.59 0.86 -10.48
N HIS A 51 7.09 1.52 -9.43
CA HIS A 51 8.11 2.56 -9.57
C HIS A 51 9.39 2.00 -10.17
N THR A 52 9.82 0.82 -9.73
CA THR A 52 10.98 0.12 -10.30
C THR A 52 10.69 -0.44 -11.69
N ASP A 53 9.47 -0.93 -11.94
CA ASP A 53 9.03 -1.39 -13.26
C ASP A 53 9.15 -0.26 -14.31
N LYS A 54 8.70 0.94 -13.95
CA LYS A 54 8.66 2.13 -14.82
C LYS A 54 9.94 2.97 -14.85
N ASP A 55 10.96 2.63 -14.07
CA ASP A 55 12.20 3.40 -14.00
C ASP A 55 13.15 3.02 -15.14
N ASP A 56 13.24 3.86 -16.18
CA ASP A 56 14.08 3.62 -17.35
C ASP A 56 15.59 3.73 -17.06
N ASP A 57 16.01 4.28 -15.91
CA ASP A 57 17.42 4.39 -15.52
C ASP A 57 17.97 3.04 -15.01
N ILE A 58 17.10 2.07 -14.69
CA ILE A 58 17.49 0.75 -14.21
C ILE A 58 17.50 -0.26 -15.37
N ALA A 59 18.67 -0.84 -15.62
CA ALA A 59 18.81 -1.90 -16.64
C ALA A 59 17.83 -3.07 -16.40
N PRO A 60 17.19 -3.62 -17.45
CA PRO A 60 16.21 -4.71 -17.32
C PRO A 60 16.75 -5.95 -16.58
N GLU A 61 18.04 -6.27 -16.72
CA GLU A 61 18.70 -7.35 -15.97
C GLU A 61 18.66 -7.10 -14.47
N ASN A 62 18.94 -5.87 -14.05
CA ASN A 62 18.91 -5.47 -12.65
C ASN A 62 17.47 -5.48 -12.12
N LYS A 63 16.49 -5.02 -12.93
CA LYS A 63 15.07 -5.13 -12.59
C LYS A 63 14.63 -6.58 -12.42
N PHE A 64 15.13 -7.49 -13.25
CA PHE A 64 14.84 -8.93 -13.14
C PHE A 64 15.39 -9.49 -11.82
N GLN A 65 16.68 -9.27 -11.54
CA GLN A 65 17.29 -9.74 -10.29
C GLN A 65 16.55 -9.21 -9.07
N TYR A 66 16.09 -7.96 -9.16
CA TYR A 66 15.32 -7.34 -8.13
C TYR A 66 13.89 -7.93 -8.00
N LEU A 67 13.19 -8.19 -9.11
CA LEU A 67 11.90 -8.90 -9.15
C LEU A 67 11.99 -10.27 -8.47
N VAL A 68 13.07 -10.99 -8.73
CA VAL A 68 13.40 -12.25 -8.06
C VAL A 68 13.49 -12.01 -6.54
N GLN A 69 14.29 -11.05 -6.07
CA GLN A 69 14.46 -10.77 -4.64
C GLN A 69 13.18 -10.38 -3.89
N VAL A 70 12.26 -9.68 -4.55
CA VAL A 70 10.98 -9.25 -3.95
C VAL A 70 9.90 -10.32 -4.03
N THR A 71 10.15 -11.48 -4.67
CA THR A 71 9.25 -12.63 -4.59
C THR A 71 9.72 -13.63 -3.54
N VAL A 72 8.78 -14.12 -2.72
CA VAL A 72 9.07 -15.02 -1.59
C VAL A 72 9.53 -16.38 -2.10
N VAL A 73 10.67 -16.89 -1.62
CA VAL A 73 11.19 -18.20 -2.02
C VAL A 73 10.18 -19.31 -1.72
N GLY A 74 9.94 -20.21 -2.69
CA GLY A 74 8.97 -21.29 -2.59
C GLY A 74 7.51 -20.87 -2.79
N SER A 75 7.24 -19.60 -3.08
CA SER A 75 5.89 -19.12 -3.41
C SER A 75 5.54 -19.31 -4.89
N ARG A 76 4.25 -19.27 -5.19
CA ARG A 76 3.77 -19.36 -6.57
C ARG A 76 4.20 -18.16 -7.42
N ALA A 77 4.37 -16.96 -6.85
CA ALA A 77 4.94 -15.82 -7.59
C ALA A 77 6.39 -16.07 -7.97
N ARG A 78 7.19 -16.61 -7.04
CA ARG A 78 8.60 -16.96 -7.30
C ARG A 78 8.72 -17.98 -8.42
N GLU A 79 7.90 -19.03 -8.40
CA GLU A 79 7.87 -20.03 -9.47
C GLU A 79 7.54 -19.42 -10.84
N VAL A 80 6.63 -18.44 -10.91
CA VAL A 80 6.32 -17.73 -12.17
C VAL A 80 7.52 -16.94 -12.65
N VAL A 81 8.17 -16.17 -11.78
CA VAL A 81 9.33 -15.35 -12.14
C VAL A 81 10.51 -16.22 -12.57
N GLU A 82 10.82 -17.28 -11.82
CA GLU A 82 11.94 -18.19 -12.09
C GLU A 82 11.68 -19.15 -13.25
N SER A 83 10.46 -19.20 -13.79
CA SER A 83 10.18 -19.95 -15.03
C SER A 83 10.83 -19.31 -16.27
N PHE A 84 11.33 -18.08 -16.14
CA PHE A 84 12.08 -17.36 -17.16
C PHE A 84 13.56 -17.30 -16.82
N PRO A 85 14.48 -17.46 -17.80
CA PRO A 85 15.88 -17.18 -17.59
C PRO A 85 16.11 -15.72 -17.15
N PRO A 86 16.90 -15.45 -16.09
CA PRO A 86 17.04 -14.13 -15.49
C PRO A 86 17.94 -13.21 -16.33
N THR A 87 17.36 -12.73 -17.43
CA THR A 87 17.98 -11.95 -18.50
C THR A 87 17.12 -10.74 -18.79
N GLY A 88 17.70 -9.62 -19.24
CA GLY A 88 16.94 -8.40 -19.48
C GLY A 88 15.84 -8.55 -20.52
N GLU A 89 16.09 -9.34 -21.58
CA GLU A 89 15.11 -9.65 -22.62
C GLU A 89 13.85 -10.36 -22.11
N ASN A 90 13.97 -11.11 -21.00
CA ASN A 90 12.87 -11.86 -20.42
C ASN A 90 12.20 -11.13 -19.25
N TYR A 91 12.71 -9.97 -18.82
CA TYR A 91 12.13 -9.19 -17.73
C TYR A 91 10.66 -8.84 -17.98
N ALA A 92 10.37 -8.24 -19.15
CA ALA A 92 9.01 -7.86 -19.50
C ALA A 92 8.06 -9.07 -19.47
N LYS A 93 8.48 -10.21 -20.05
CA LYS A 93 7.68 -11.44 -20.07
C LYS A 93 7.41 -12.00 -18.67
N ALA A 94 8.39 -11.92 -17.77
CA ALA A 94 8.24 -12.36 -16.39
C ALA A 94 7.28 -11.46 -15.61
N VAL A 95 7.37 -10.13 -15.78
CA VAL A 95 6.44 -9.16 -15.18
C VAL A 95 5.03 -9.35 -15.71
N ASP A 96 4.87 -9.48 -17.03
CA ASP A 96 3.57 -9.69 -17.67
C ASP A 96 2.93 -10.99 -17.17
N SER A 97 3.69 -12.08 -17.12
CA SER A 97 3.21 -13.37 -16.58
C SER A 97 2.81 -13.26 -15.10
N LEU A 98 3.51 -12.44 -14.32
CA LEU A 98 3.16 -12.20 -12.92
C LEU A 98 1.86 -11.37 -12.80
N LYS A 99 1.70 -10.33 -13.60
CA LYS A 99 0.47 -9.50 -13.69
C LYS A 99 -0.72 -10.31 -14.16
N ASP A 100 -0.57 -11.12 -15.21
CA ASP A 100 -1.63 -11.98 -15.74
C ASP A 100 -2.13 -12.99 -14.72
N ARG A 101 -1.27 -13.39 -13.78
CA ARG A 101 -1.62 -14.37 -12.76
C ARG A 101 -2.22 -13.75 -11.50
N PHE A 102 -1.66 -12.65 -11.03
CA PHE A 102 -1.99 -12.08 -9.71
C PHE A 102 -2.62 -10.69 -9.78
N GLY A 103 -2.37 -9.96 -10.86
CA GLY A 103 -2.79 -8.57 -11.04
C GLY A 103 -4.06 -8.36 -11.86
N ARG A 104 -4.79 -9.43 -12.19
CA ARG A 104 -6.06 -9.27 -12.90
C ARG A 104 -7.09 -8.63 -11.98
N GLU A 105 -7.59 -7.46 -12.39
CA GLU A 105 -8.52 -6.66 -11.59
C GLU A 105 -9.82 -7.41 -11.29
N ASP A 106 -10.34 -8.19 -12.24
CA ASP A 106 -11.54 -9.02 -12.07
C ASP A 106 -11.40 -10.02 -10.91
N LEU A 107 -10.26 -10.71 -10.83
CA LEU A 107 -9.95 -11.63 -9.74
C LEU A 107 -9.78 -10.90 -8.42
N LEU A 108 -9.08 -9.77 -8.42
CA LEU A 108 -8.83 -8.98 -7.20
C LEU A 108 -10.16 -8.47 -6.63
N VAL A 109 -11.06 -7.97 -7.48
CA VAL A 109 -12.42 -7.58 -7.09
C VAL A 109 -13.13 -8.78 -6.46
N GLU A 110 -13.10 -9.94 -7.09
CA GLU A 110 -13.75 -11.15 -6.58
C GLU A 110 -13.18 -11.58 -5.21
N VAL A 111 -11.87 -11.45 -4.99
CA VAL A 111 -11.22 -11.70 -3.70
C VAL A 111 -11.72 -10.74 -2.64
N TYR A 112 -11.69 -9.42 -2.87
CA TYR A 112 -12.13 -8.44 -1.88
C TYR A 112 -13.64 -8.53 -1.61
N VAL A 113 -14.47 -8.82 -2.61
CA VAL A 113 -15.91 -9.08 -2.42
C VAL A 113 -16.12 -10.32 -1.56
N ARG A 114 -15.40 -11.42 -1.79
CA ARG A 114 -15.50 -12.62 -0.93
C ARG A 114 -15.08 -12.34 0.50
N GLU A 115 -14.01 -11.59 0.72
CA GLU A 115 -13.56 -11.23 2.07
C GLU A 115 -14.54 -10.31 2.77
N LEU A 116 -15.15 -9.39 2.02
CA LEU A 116 -16.25 -8.57 2.49
C LEU A 116 -17.40 -9.47 2.95
N LEU A 117 -17.91 -10.36 2.10
CA LEU A 117 -18.98 -11.32 2.41
C LEU A 117 -18.66 -12.23 3.61
N LYS A 118 -17.42 -12.72 3.73
CA LYS A 118 -17.00 -13.50 4.91
C LYS A 118 -17.11 -12.68 6.20
N LEU A 119 -16.67 -11.43 6.17
CA LEU A 119 -16.78 -10.51 7.30
C LEU A 119 -18.25 -10.30 7.69
N ILE A 120 -19.16 -10.19 6.70
CA ILE A 120 -20.61 -10.11 6.92
C ILE A 120 -21.13 -11.34 7.69
N ILE A 121 -20.82 -12.53 7.17
CA ILE A 121 -21.31 -13.81 7.71
C ILE A 121 -20.79 -14.03 9.13
N SER A 122 -19.53 -13.68 9.41
CA SER A 122 -18.96 -13.74 10.76
C SER A 122 -19.76 -12.90 11.76
N VAL A 123 -20.20 -11.71 11.38
CA VAL A 123 -20.99 -10.86 12.29
C VAL A 123 -22.43 -11.39 12.45
N GLN A 124 -23.05 -11.90 11.39
CA GLN A 124 -24.40 -12.50 11.44
C GLN A 124 -24.44 -13.75 12.32
N THR A 125 -23.38 -14.55 12.31
CA THR A 125 -23.26 -15.79 13.11
C THR A 125 -22.89 -15.53 14.58
N ASN A 126 -22.98 -14.28 15.05
CA ASN A 126 -22.62 -13.85 16.40
C ASN A 126 -21.17 -14.19 16.80
N GLN A 127 -20.24 -14.28 15.85
CA GLN A 127 -18.82 -14.27 16.22
C GLN A 127 -18.52 -12.94 16.91
N LYS A 128 -17.93 -13.00 18.11
CA LYS A 128 -17.52 -11.82 18.86
C LYS A 128 -16.32 -11.18 18.17
N LEU A 129 -16.56 -10.42 17.10
CA LEU A 129 -15.57 -9.54 16.51
C LEU A 129 -15.56 -8.22 17.27
N SER A 130 -14.36 -7.69 17.51
CA SER A 130 -14.22 -6.33 18.01
C SER A 130 -14.87 -5.37 17.01
N PRO A 131 -15.78 -4.47 17.43
CA PRO A 131 -16.41 -3.55 16.49
C PRO A 131 -15.41 -2.60 15.81
N ILE A 132 -14.28 -2.26 16.45
CA ILE A 132 -13.19 -1.49 15.83
C ILE A 132 -12.53 -2.31 14.71
N PHE A 133 -12.20 -3.58 14.98
CA PHE A 133 -11.64 -4.48 13.98
C PHE A 133 -12.57 -4.65 12.77
N LEU A 134 -13.88 -4.75 13.01
CA LEU A 134 -14.88 -4.83 11.95
C LEU A 134 -14.86 -3.57 11.08
N TYR A 135 -14.85 -2.39 11.70
CA TYR A 135 -14.77 -1.11 10.99
C TYR A 135 -13.52 -1.06 10.11
N ASP A 136 -12.34 -1.31 10.68
CA ASP A 136 -11.06 -1.20 9.99
C ASP A 136 -10.98 -2.16 8.79
N LYS A 137 -11.46 -3.40 8.95
CA LYS A 137 -11.49 -4.38 7.86
C LYS A 137 -12.49 -4.02 6.78
N LEU A 138 -13.69 -3.59 7.17
CA LEU A 138 -14.71 -3.15 6.23
C LEU A 138 -14.17 -2.00 5.37
N GLU A 139 -13.62 -0.97 6.01
CA GLU A 139 -13.08 0.20 5.35
C GLU A 139 -11.88 -0.14 4.46
N SER A 140 -10.99 -1.02 4.93
CA SER A 140 -9.85 -1.49 4.14
C SER A 140 -10.27 -2.21 2.85
N TYR A 141 -11.30 -3.07 2.91
CA TYR A 141 -11.77 -3.77 1.71
C TYR A 141 -12.52 -2.85 0.76
N LEU A 142 -13.29 -1.89 1.28
CA LEU A 142 -13.96 -0.88 0.46
C LEU A 142 -12.97 0.02 -0.28
N ARG A 143 -11.91 0.48 0.38
CA ARG A 143 -10.83 1.25 -0.27
C ARG A 143 -10.13 0.44 -1.35
N ALA A 144 -9.86 -0.84 -1.11
CA ALA A 144 -9.23 -1.70 -2.13
C ALA A 144 -10.14 -1.90 -3.35
N LEU A 145 -11.44 -2.07 -3.15
CA LEU A 145 -12.43 -2.15 -4.23
C LEU A 145 -12.52 -0.82 -5.01
N GLU A 146 -12.46 0.31 -4.32
CA GLU A 146 -12.42 1.64 -4.94
C GLU A 146 -11.16 1.82 -5.80
N THR A 147 -9.97 1.40 -5.31
CA THR A 147 -8.73 1.38 -6.10
C THR A 147 -8.87 0.54 -7.37
N LEU A 148 -9.65 -0.53 -7.34
CA LEU A 148 -9.96 -1.41 -8.48
C LEU A 148 -11.10 -0.90 -9.37
N GLY A 149 -11.57 0.34 -9.16
CA GLY A 149 -12.61 0.96 -9.98
C GLY A 149 -14.04 0.47 -9.68
N VAL A 150 -14.27 -0.23 -8.56
CA VAL A 150 -15.62 -0.62 -8.14
C VAL A 150 -16.32 0.60 -7.56
N THR A 151 -17.44 0.98 -8.19
CA THR A 151 -18.21 2.15 -7.78
C THR A 151 -18.85 1.98 -6.41
N THR A 152 -19.07 3.09 -5.72
CA THR A 152 -19.74 3.13 -4.43
C THR A 152 -21.14 2.49 -4.49
N ASP A 153 -21.88 2.64 -5.58
CA ASP A 153 -23.18 2.00 -5.79
C ASP A 153 -23.10 0.47 -5.84
N LYS A 154 -22.10 -0.08 -6.53
CA LYS A 154 -21.86 -1.53 -6.58
C LYS A 154 -21.50 -2.05 -5.19
N CYS A 155 -20.63 -1.34 -4.46
CA CYS A 155 -20.33 -1.67 -3.07
C CYS A 155 -21.58 -1.62 -2.18
N ALA A 156 -22.44 -0.61 -2.31
CA ALA A 156 -23.69 -0.50 -1.56
C ALA A 156 -24.63 -1.69 -1.84
N SER A 157 -24.72 -2.15 -3.08
CA SER A 157 -25.52 -3.34 -3.44
C SER A 157 -25.03 -4.62 -2.76
N ILE A 158 -23.70 -4.79 -2.60
CA ILE A 158 -23.10 -5.94 -1.90
C ILE A 158 -23.33 -5.84 -0.39
N LEU A 159 -23.32 -4.63 0.16
CA LEU A 159 -23.55 -4.37 1.59
C LEU A 159 -25.04 -4.40 1.96
N TYR A 160 -25.95 -4.30 0.98
CA TYR A 160 -27.39 -4.20 1.22
C TYR A 160 -27.94 -5.31 2.14
N PRO A 161 -27.60 -6.60 1.96
CA PRO A 161 -28.06 -7.66 2.85
C PRO A 161 -27.64 -7.51 4.32
N MET A 162 -26.66 -6.64 4.64
CA MET A 162 -26.26 -6.34 6.02
C MET A 162 -27.03 -5.22 6.69
N SER A 163 -27.52 -4.28 5.87
CA SER A 163 -27.73 -2.90 6.28
C SER A 163 -28.70 -2.76 7.45
N ASN A 164 -29.71 -3.61 7.56
CA ASN A 164 -30.80 -3.34 8.48
C ASN A 164 -30.56 -3.73 9.95
N HIS A 165 -29.58 -4.58 10.29
CA HIS A 165 -29.39 -5.04 11.68
C HIS A 165 -27.95 -5.18 12.17
N VAL A 166 -27.01 -5.46 11.27
CA VAL A 166 -25.62 -5.80 11.64
C VAL A 166 -24.75 -4.55 11.74
N LEU A 167 -24.89 -3.64 10.78
CA LEU A 167 -24.11 -2.40 10.76
C LEU A 167 -24.61 -1.43 11.85
N THR A 168 -25.92 -1.26 11.99
CA THR A 168 -26.55 -0.45 13.04
C THR A 168 -26.05 -0.83 14.44
N ARG A 169 -26.12 -2.12 14.79
CA ARG A 169 -25.85 -2.60 16.15
C ARG A 169 -24.38 -2.46 16.54
N ASN A 170 -23.45 -2.58 15.59
CA ASN A 170 -22.02 -2.56 15.87
C ASN A 170 -21.43 -1.16 15.76
N PHE A 171 -21.87 -0.36 14.79
CA PHE A 171 -21.32 0.98 14.55
C PHE A 171 -21.95 2.03 15.50
N LEU A 172 -23.23 1.92 15.85
CA LEU A 172 -23.83 2.83 16.86
C LEU A 172 -23.22 2.64 18.25
N LYS A 173 -22.82 1.42 18.62
CA LYS A 173 -22.14 1.14 19.90
C LYS A 173 -20.75 1.75 20.02
N LEU A 174 -20.14 2.09 18.90
CA LEU A 174 -18.76 2.53 18.84
C LEU A 174 -18.59 4.03 19.06
N GLY A 175 -19.66 4.84 18.96
CA GLY A 175 -19.53 6.30 19.00
C GLY A 175 -18.60 6.87 17.92
N ILE A 176 -18.25 6.07 16.89
CA ILE A 176 -17.42 6.48 15.76
C ILE A 176 -18.30 7.43 14.94
N GLY A 177 -18.08 8.73 15.10
CA GLY A 177 -18.87 9.79 14.47
C GLY A 177 -18.74 9.89 12.94
N VAL A 178 -18.05 8.95 12.28
CA VAL A 178 -17.84 8.98 10.83
C VAL A 178 -17.98 7.55 10.28
N LEU A 179 -19.06 7.30 9.55
CA LEU A 179 -19.22 6.08 8.77
C LEU A 179 -18.34 6.13 7.51
N PRO A 180 -17.90 4.99 6.94
CA PRO A 180 -17.26 4.97 5.63
C PRO A 180 -18.17 5.62 4.57
N PRO A 181 -17.62 6.25 3.51
CA PRO A 181 -18.41 6.98 2.50
C PRO A 181 -19.57 6.19 1.90
N VAL A 182 -19.38 4.88 1.64
CA VAL A 182 -20.45 4.01 1.13
C VAL A 182 -21.62 3.89 2.11
N LEU A 183 -21.35 3.82 3.41
CA LEU A 183 -22.41 3.72 4.42
C LEU A 183 -23.10 5.07 4.60
N GLN A 184 -22.36 6.19 4.56
CA GLN A 184 -22.98 7.52 4.54
C GLN A 184 -23.91 7.70 3.34
N MET A 185 -23.49 7.24 2.15
CA MET A 185 -24.30 7.26 0.94
C MET A 185 -25.57 6.42 1.10
N MET A 186 -25.46 5.21 1.66
CA MET A 186 -26.62 4.37 1.98
C MET A 186 -27.58 5.10 2.96
N GLN A 187 -27.06 5.79 3.99
CA GLN A 187 -27.89 6.60 4.87
C GLN A 187 -28.64 7.71 4.13
N ARG A 188 -27.93 8.48 3.31
CA ARG A 188 -28.50 9.62 2.55
C ARG A 188 -29.54 9.17 1.53
N ASN A 189 -29.37 7.98 0.96
CA ASN A 189 -30.30 7.39 -0.01
C ASN A 189 -31.51 6.70 0.66
N GLY A 190 -31.77 6.96 1.94
CA GLY A 190 -32.96 6.48 2.64
C GLY A 190 -32.90 5.02 3.08
N TRP A 191 -31.73 4.37 3.00
CA TRP A 191 -31.56 3.01 3.50
C TRP A 191 -31.48 3.07 5.03
N ARG A 192 -32.27 2.22 5.70
CA ARG A 192 -32.16 2.05 7.16
C ARG A 192 -30.89 1.28 7.47
N ILE A 193 -29.85 2.02 7.87
CA ILE A 193 -28.64 1.50 8.51
C ILE A 193 -28.62 1.81 10.00
#